data_AF-A0A8T9SBD0-F1
#
_entry.id   AF-A0A8T9SBD0-F1
#
_cell.length_a   1.000
_cell.length_b   1.000
_cell.length_c   1.000
_cell.angle_alpha   90.00
_cell.angle_beta   90.00
_cell.angle_gamma   90.00
#
_symmetry.space_group_name_H-M   'P 1'
#
loop_
_entity.id
_entity.type
_entity.pdbx_description
1 polymer ?
#
loop_
_entity_poly.entity_id
_entity_poly.type
_entity_poly.pdbx_seq_one_letter_code
_entity_poly.pdbx_strand_id
1 'polypeptide(L)'
;MKLTYPASAPIAKPSALTSTLHIWLFSNLGGTAHLLASFGVDSPSDLLVPLAMGLLAGLVSLAAVPVAWPVFVLAQRACAGWQCRAVALLGVLLAFAAANGLLLRALPLGPPASLLVLTWPYLLAALVAVAWRYWLQPAAGTGLRPAGPAPLLNAWQQRVGRQPLAHLAH
;
A
#
# COMPACT_ATOMS: atom_id res chain seq x y z
N MET A 1 8.32 31.83 -26.71
CA MET A 1 7.16 31.05 -26.21
C MET A 1 7.62 30.25 -24.99
N LYS A 2 7.10 30.56 -23.79
CA LYS A 2 7.31 29.74 -22.58
C LYS A 2 6.20 28.69 -22.54
N LEU A 3 6.56 27.41 -22.65
CA LEU A 3 5.63 26.32 -22.36
C LEU A 3 5.46 26.21 -20.86
N THR A 4 4.30 26.63 -20.36
CA THR A 4 3.86 26.37 -19.00
C THR A 4 3.23 24.98 -18.97
N TYR A 5 3.94 23.98 -18.45
CA TYR A 5 3.34 22.68 -18.17
C TYR A 5 2.32 22.85 -17.03
N PRO A 6 1.07 22.37 -17.18
CA PRO A 6 0.13 22.38 -16.08
C PRO A 6 0.71 21.52 -14.95
N ALA A 7 0.83 22.12 -13.76
CA ALA A 7 1.22 21.39 -12.57
C ALA A 7 0.29 20.19 -12.41
N SER A 8 0.88 18.99 -12.41
CA SER A 8 0.15 17.73 -12.23
C SER A 8 -0.67 17.84 -10.94
N ALA A 9 -1.99 17.63 -11.04
CA ALA A 9 -2.87 17.71 -9.88
C ALA A 9 -2.35 16.77 -8.77
N PRO A 10 -2.34 17.20 -7.50
CA PRO A 10 -1.89 16.34 -6.41
C PRO A 10 -2.81 15.12 -6.34
N ILE A 11 -2.25 13.92 -6.58
CA ILE A 11 -2.99 12.67 -6.46
C ILE A 11 -3.44 12.54 -5.00
N ALA A 12 -4.76 12.56 -4.77
CA ALA A 12 -5.33 12.44 -3.44
C ALA A 12 -4.85 11.14 -2.79
N LYS A 13 -4.36 11.23 -1.55
CA LYS A 13 -3.93 10.04 -0.81
C LYS A 13 -5.15 9.16 -0.53
N PRO A 14 -5.14 7.88 -0.93
CA PRO A 14 -6.25 6.98 -0.69
C PRO A 14 -6.46 6.75 0.81
N SER A 15 -7.72 6.68 1.24
CA SER A 15 -8.08 6.43 2.64
C SER A 15 -7.52 5.09 3.16
N ALA A 16 -7.43 4.93 4.48
CA ALA A 16 -6.99 3.69 5.12
C ALA A 16 -7.89 2.51 4.74
N LEU A 17 -9.21 2.73 4.72
CA LEU A 17 -10.19 1.71 4.31
C LEU A 17 -9.98 1.32 2.85
N THR A 18 -9.86 2.31 1.97
CA THR A 18 -9.58 2.07 0.54
C THR A 18 -8.29 1.26 0.38
N SER A 19 -7.22 1.62 1.11
CA SER A 19 -5.94 0.90 1.07
C SER A 19 -6.08 -0.54 1.54
N THR A 20 -6.82 -0.77 2.63
CA THR A 20 -7.08 -2.10 3.18
C THR A 20 -7.85 -2.96 2.17
N LEU A 21 -8.90 -2.41 1.54
CA LEU A 21 -9.69 -3.11 0.54
C LEU A 21 -8.91 -3.43 -0.73
N HIS A 22 -8.01 -2.55 -1.18
CA HIS A 22 -7.12 -2.86 -2.31
C HIS A 22 -6.20 -4.04 -1.98
N ILE A 23 -5.58 -4.05 -0.81
CA ILE A 23 -4.69 -5.14 -0.38
C ILE A 23 -5.48 -6.44 -0.25
N TRP A 24 -6.68 -6.40 0.35
CA TRP A 24 -7.59 -7.55 0.41
C TRP A 24 -7.95 -8.06 -0.99
N LEU A 25 -8.26 -7.17 -1.93
CA LEU A 25 -8.63 -7.56 -3.29
C LEU A 25 -7.45 -8.20 -4.02
N PHE A 26 -6.27 -7.58 -3.98
CA PHE A 26 -5.05 -8.14 -4.59
C PHE A 26 -4.67 -9.49 -3.97
N SER A 27 -4.81 -9.63 -2.66
CA SER A 27 -4.59 -10.90 -1.96
C SER A 27 -5.51 -12.00 -2.48
N ASN A 28 -6.81 -11.72 -2.59
CA ASN A 28 -7.80 -12.71 -3.00
C ASN A 28 -7.72 -13.04 -4.49
N LEU A 29 -7.50 -12.05 -5.34
CA LEU A 29 -7.25 -12.28 -6.76
C LEU A 29 -5.97 -13.08 -6.99
N GLY A 30 -4.88 -12.73 -6.30
CA GLY A 30 -3.61 -13.45 -6.42
C GLY A 30 -3.71 -14.90 -5.95
N GLY A 31 -4.33 -15.13 -4.79
CA GLY A 31 -4.55 -16.47 -4.28
C GLY A 31 -5.46 -17.31 -5.18
N THR A 32 -6.57 -16.73 -5.65
CA THR A 32 -7.51 -17.43 -6.54
C THR A 32 -6.91 -17.70 -7.92
N ALA A 33 -6.11 -16.78 -8.47
CA ALA A 33 -5.39 -17.00 -9.71
C ALA A 33 -4.37 -18.14 -9.58
N HIS A 34 -3.69 -18.24 -8.43
CA HIS A 34 -2.80 -19.37 -8.16
C HIS A 34 -3.57 -20.70 -8.05
N LEU A 35 -4.75 -20.71 -7.41
CA LEU A 35 -5.61 -21.90 -7.38
C LEU A 35 -6.06 -22.31 -8.79
N LEU A 36 -6.49 -21.34 -9.61
CA LEU A 36 -6.87 -21.59 -10.99
C LEU A 36 -5.70 -22.12 -11.82
N ALA A 37 -4.49 -21.59 -11.64
CA ALA A 37 -3.31 -22.05 -12.36
C ALA A 37 -2.90 -23.46 -11.94
N SER A 38 -2.90 -23.77 -10.64
CA SER A 38 -2.55 -25.10 -10.14
C SER A 38 -3.59 -26.16 -10.52
N PHE A 39 -4.87 -25.90 -10.28
CA PHE A 39 -5.95 -26.82 -10.68
C PHE A 39 -6.13 -26.92 -12.19
N GLY A 40 -5.95 -25.83 -12.92
CA GLY A 40 -6.14 -25.80 -14.37
C GLY A 40 -5.10 -26.62 -15.14
N VAL A 41 -3.92 -26.86 -14.56
CA VAL A 41 -2.90 -27.75 -15.13
C VAL A 41 -3.34 -29.22 -15.01
N ASP A 42 -3.88 -29.61 -13.85
CA ASP A 42 -4.22 -31.01 -13.57
C ASP A 42 -5.65 -31.38 -14.02
N SER A 43 -6.58 -30.42 -14.07
CA SER A 43 -8.01 -30.66 -14.32
C SER A 43 -8.70 -29.44 -14.97
N PRO A 44 -8.41 -29.15 -16.24
CA PRO A 44 -8.90 -27.95 -16.93
C PRO A 44 -10.42 -27.89 -17.13
N SER A 45 -11.14 -29.01 -17.00
CA SER A 45 -12.60 -29.05 -17.07
C SER A 45 -13.28 -28.53 -15.79
N ASP A 46 -12.56 -28.50 -14.67
CA ASP A 46 -13.16 -28.37 -13.33
C ASP A 46 -12.77 -27.04 -12.65
N LEU A 47 -12.62 -25.97 -13.43
CA LEU A 47 -12.22 -24.64 -12.94
C LEU A 47 -13.24 -24.01 -11.98
N LEU A 48 -14.46 -24.54 -11.90
CA LEU A 48 -15.48 -24.08 -10.96
C LEU A 48 -15.05 -24.30 -9.50
N VAL A 49 -14.31 -25.37 -9.21
CA VAL A 49 -13.83 -25.70 -7.86
C VAL A 49 -12.87 -24.63 -7.32
N PRO A 50 -11.74 -24.30 -7.98
CA PRO A 50 -10.83 -23.26 -7.51
C PRO A 50 -11.51 -21.87 -7.47
N LEU A 51 -12.47 -21.58 -8.35
CA LEU A 51 -13.28 -20.35 -8.30
C LEU A 51 -14.15 -20.30 -7.05
N ALA A 52 -14.88 -21.37 -6.73
CA ALA A 52 -15.72 -21.46 -5.54
C ALA A 52 -14.89 -21.37 -4.25
N MET A 53 -13.74 -22.05 -4.21
CA MET A 53 -12.80 -21.98 -3.09
C MET A 53 -12.22 -20.58 -2.94
N GLY A 54 -11.85 -19.93 -4.05
CA GLY A 54 -11.38 -18.56 -4.06
C GLY A 54 -12.41 -17.56 -3.56
N LEU A 55 -13.67 -17.70 -3.99
CA LEU A 55 -14.78 -16.88 -3.50
C LEU A 55 -15.01 -17.08 -2.01
N LEU A 56 -14.99 -18.32 -1.53
CA LEU A 56 -15.15 -18.64 -0.10
C LEU A 56 -14.02 -18.01 0.73
N ALA A 57 -12.77 -18.14 0.28
CA ALA A 57 -11.62 -17.48 0.90
C ALA A 57 -11.78 -15.95 0.90
N GLY A 58 -12.30 -15.38 -0.18
CA GLY A 58 -12.65 -13.96 -0.29
C GLY A 58 -13.65 -13.51 0.76
N LEU A 59 -14.76 -14.23 0.90
CA LEU A 59 -15.82 -13.91 1.87
C LEU A 59 -15.33 -14.04 3.31
N VAL A 60 -14.60 -15.12 3.63
CA VAL A 60 -14.07 -15.33 4.98
C VAL A 60 -13.00 -14.28 5.33
N SER A 61 -12.10 -13.97 4.40
CA SER A 61 -11.08 -12.93 4.63
C SER A 61 -11.66 -11.51 4.66
N LEU A 62 -12.79 -11.25 3.99
CA LEU A 62 -13.50 -9.97 4.09
C LEU A 62 -13.97 -9.72 5.53
N ALA A 63 -14.40 -10.76 6.25
CA ALA A 63 -14.74 -10.66 7.67
C ALA A 63 -13.53 -10.32 8.56
N ALA A 64 -12.29 -10.52 8.08
CA ALA A 64 -11.07 -10.13 8.78
C ALA A 64 -10.62 -8.68 8.48
N VAL A 65 -11.22 -7.99 7.49
CA VAL A 65 -10.89 -6.59 7.15
C VAL A 65 -11.04 -5.62 8.33
N PRO A 66 -12.10 -5.70 9.17
CA PRO A 66 -12.22 -4.85 10.34
C PRO A 66 -11.07 -4.99 11.36
N VAL A 67 -10.39 -6.15 11.38
CA VAL A 67 -9.21 -6.38 12.23
C VAL A 67 -7.98 -5.66 11.68
N ALA A 68 -7.83 -5.65 10.35
CA ALA A 68 -6.70 -5.03 9.66
C ALA A 68 -6.80 -3.50 9.61
N TRP A 69 -8.02 -2.98 9.45
CA TRP A 69 -8.27 -1.56 9.17
C TRP A 69 -7.65 -0.60 10.21
N PRO A 70 -7.80 -0.79 11.53
CA PRO A 70 -7.18 0.07 12.53
C PRO A 70 -5.65 0.17 12.37
N VAL A 71 -5.00 -0.93 11.98
CA VAL A 71 -3.55 -0.97 11.76
C VAL A 71 -3.15 -0.13 10.55
N PHE A 72 -3.94 -0.18 9.46
CA PHE A 72 -3.72 0.70 8.31
C PHE A 72 -4.00 2.18 8.61
N VAL A 73 -4.97 2.48 9.49
CA VAL A 73 -5.19 3.84 9.98
C VAL A 73 -3.96 4.35 10.74
N LEU A 74 -3.40 3.52 11.62
CA LEU A 74 -2.18 3.85 12.35
C LEU A 74 -0.99 4.03 11.39
N ALA A 75 -0.81 3.14 10.42
CA ALA A 75 0.26 3.24 9.42
C ALA A 75 0.19 4.55 8.60
N GLN A 76 -1.01 5.07 8.36
CA GLN A 76 -1.21 6.33 7.63
C GLN A 76 -1.04 7.58 8.50
N ARG A 77 -1.38 7.52 9.79
CA ARG A 77 -1.43 8.69 10.68
C ARG A 77 -0.19 8.88 11.54
N ALA A 78 0.42 7.80 12.01
CA ALA A 78 1.39 7.84 13.11
C ALA A 78 2.80 7.37 12.69
N CYS A 79 3.01 7.00 11.43
CA CYS A 79 4.25 6.40 10.98
C CYS A 79 4.86 7.19 9.82
N ALA A 80 6.20 7.13 9.70
CA ALA A 80 6.93 7.62 8.55
C ALA A 80 7.96 6.57 8.07
N GLY A 81 8.18 6.51 6.76
CA GLY A 81 9.22 5.66 6.16
C GLY A 81 9.06 4.17 6.49
N TRP A 82 10.12 3.56 7.04
CA TRP A 82 10.16 2.12 7.34
C TRP A 82 9.12 1.69 8.40
N GLN A 83 8.79 2.56 9.34
CA GLN A 83 7.80 2.26 10.38
C GLN A 83 6.41 2.03 9.78
N CYS A 84 6.01 2.78 8.73
CA CYS A 84 4.76 2.54 8.02
C CYS A 84 4.69 1.14 7.43
N ARG A 85 5.82 0.68 6.87
CA ARG A 85 5.93 -0.65 6.24
C ARG A 85 5.77 -1.74 7.28
N ALA A 86 6.48 -1.65 8.40
CA ALA A 86 6.39 -2.62 9.49
C ALA A 86 4.95 -2.72 10.04
N VAL A 87 4.30 -1.57 10.28
CA VAL A 87 2.92 -1.53 10.77
C VAL A 87 1.93 -2.09 9.74
N ALA A 88 2.07 -1.74 8.46
CA ALA A 88 1.22 -2.30 7.40
C ALA A 88 1.39 -3.81 7.24
N LEU A 89 2.63 -4.31 7.33
CA LEU A 89 2.92 -5.75 7.30
C LEU A 89 2.28 -6.47 8.50
N LEU A 90 2.37 -5.88 9.70
CA LEU A 90 1.71 -6.41 10.89
C LEU A 90 0.18 -6.51 10.68
N GLY A 91 -0.43 -5.48 10.07
CA GLY A 91 -1.86 -5.49 9.75
C GLY A 91 -2.24 -6.65 8.82
N VAL A 92 -1.43 -6.91 7.79
CA VAL A 92 -1.64 -8.06 6.89
C VAL A 92 -1.51 -9.38 7.64
N LEU A 93 -0.47 -9.54 8.46
CA LEU A 93 -0.24 -10.78 9.22
C LEU A 93 -1.38 -11.06 10.22
N LEU A 94 -1.90 -10.04 10.90
CA LEU A 94 -3.04 -10.16 11.80
C LEU A 94 -4.32 -10.55 11.04
N ALA A 95 -4.59 -9.89 9.91
CA ALA A 95 -5.74 -10.22 9.06
C ALA A 95 -5.64 -11.65 8.53
N PHE A 96 -4.46 -12.07 8.11
CA PHE A 96 -4.18 -13.42 7.64
C PHE A 96 -4.40 -14.45 8.75
N ALA A 97 -3.86 -14.23 9.94
CA ALA A 97 -4.05 -15.13 11.08
C ALA A 97 -5.55 -15.23 11.46
N ALA A 98 -6.26 -14.11 11.49
CA ALA A 98 -7.69 -14.08 11.77
C ALA A 98 -8.49 -14.86 10.71
N ALA A 99 -8.23 -14.62 9.42
CA ALA A 99 -8.89 -15.31 8.32
C ALA A 99 -8.62 -16.83 8.35
N ASN A 100 -7.38 -17.26 8.61
CA ASN A 100 -7.05 -18.68 8.77
C ASN A 100 -7.74 -19.29 9.99
N GLY A 101 -7.81 -18.59 11.11
CA GLY A 101 -8.54 -19.04 12.29
C GLY A 101 -10.04 -19.22 12.02
N LEU A 102 -10.64 -18.33 11.22
CA LEU A 102 -12.02 -18.48 10.76
C LEU A 102 -12.18 -19.65 9.79
N LEU A 103 -11.25 -19.84 8.84
CA LEU A 103 -11.27 -20.95 7.89
C LEU A 103 -11.14 -22.31 8.57
N LEU A 104 -10.27 -22.46 9.57
CA LEU A 104 -10.15 -23.69 10.37
C LEU A 104 -11.44 -24.04 11.10
N ARG A 105 -12.22 -23.04 11.51
CA ARG A 105 -13.52 -23.25 12.16
C ARG A 105 -14.62 -23.54 11.15
N ALA A 106 -14.53 -22.98 9.95
CA ALA A 106 -15.54 -23.10 8.91
C ALA A 106 -15.41 -24.37 8.08
N LEU A 107 -14.19 -24.88 7.87
CA LEU A 107 -13.94 -26.06 7.06
C LEU A 107 -13.08 -27.11 7.79
N PRO A 108 -13.40 -28.40 7.67
CA PRO A 108 -12.60 -29.49 8.21
C PRO A 108 -11.39 -29.79 7.30
N LEU A 109 -10.49 -28.83 7.12
CA LEU A 109 -9.34 -28.93 6.20
C LEU A 109 -8.15 -29.76 6.74
N GLY A 110 -8.37 -30.50 7.83
CA GLY A 110 -7.35 -31.30 8.48
C GLY A 110 -6.34 -30.44 9.27
N PRO A 111 -5.04 -30.79 9.28
CA PRO A 111 -4.06 -30.11 10.11
C PRO A 111 -3.78 -28.66 9.61
N PRO A 112 -3.33 -27.75 10.48
CA PRO A 112 -3.05 -26.36 10.11
C PRO A 112 -2.05 -26.20 8.96
N ALA A 113 -1.15 -27.15 8.77
CA ALA A 113 -0.18 -27.16 7.68
C ALA A 113 -0.85 -27.21 6.29
N SER A 114 -1.92 -27.99 6.14
CA SER A 114 -2.68 -28.08 4.89
C SER A 114 -3.36 -26.76 4.55
N LEU A 115 -3.87 -26.06 5.57
CA LEU A 115 -4.45 -24.74 5.39
C LEU A 115 -3.40 -23.72 4.95
N LEU A 116 -2.19 -23.76 5.53
CA LEU A 116 -1.12 -22.86 5.13
C LEU A 116 -0.71 -23.05 3.68
N VAL A 117 -0.64 -24.28 3.18
CA VAL A 117 -0.36 -24.54 1.75
C VAL A 117 -1.42 -23.87 0.87
N LEU A 118 -2.69 -23.97 1.27
CA LEU A 118 -3.81 -23.36 0.54
C LEU A 118 -3.80 -21.82 0.61
N THR A 119 -3.49 -21.24 1.77
CA THR A 119 -3.63 -19.80 2.03
C THR A 119 -2.34 -19.02 1.79
N TRP A 120 -1.18 -19.68 1.67
CA TRP A 120 0.11 -19.04 1.42
C TRP A 120 0.13 -18.14 0.18
N PRO A 121 -0.44 -18.52 -0.98
CA PRO A 121 -0.49 -17.66 -2.16
C PRO A 121 -1.23 -16.33 -1.90
N TYR A 122 -2.26 -16.36 -1.04
CA TYR A 122 -3.01 -15.17 -0.64
C TYR A 122 -2.15 -14.22 0.20
N LEU A 123 -1.39 -14.78 1.15
CA LEU A 123 -0.44 -14.01 1.96
C LEU A 123 0.64 -13.38 1.09
N LEU A 124 1.25 -14.16 0.19
CA LEU A 124 2.30 -13.67 -0.69
C LEU A 124 1.80 -12.50 -1.55
N ALA A 125 0.61 -12.62 -2.14
CA ALA A 125 -0.01 -11.56 -2.91
C ALA A 125 -0.30 -10.30 -2.06
N ALA A 126 -0.75 -10.48 -0.81
CA ALA A 126 -0.94 -9.36 0.12
C ALA A 126 0.37 -8.65 0.48
N LEU A 127 1.44 -9.41 0.73
CA LEU A 127 2.77 -8.88 1.02
C LEU A 127 3.33 -8.10 -0.16
N VAL A 128 3.17 -8.61 -1.38
CA VAL A 128 3.54 -7.90 -2.61
C VAL A 128 2.73 -6.62 -2.77
N ALA A 129 1.42 -6.64 -2.48
CA ALA A 129 0.58 -5.44 -2.54
C ALA A 129 1.01 -4.38 -1.52
N VAL A 130 1.37 -4.76 -0.30
CA VAL A 130 1.94 -3.85 0.72
C VAL A 130 3.29 -3.33 0.26
N ALA A 131 4.19 -4.21 -0.15
CA ALA A 131 5.52 -3.84 -0.62
C ALA A 131 5.42 -2.82 -1.76
N TRP A 132 4.62 -3.10 -2.79
CA TRP A 132 4.35 -2.18 -3.89
C TRP A 132 3.86 -0.82 -3.41
N ARG A 133 2.85 -0.81 -2.53
CA ARG A 133 2.20 0.43 -2.06
C ARG A 133 3.11 1.31 -1.20
N TYR A 134 3.97 0.71 -0.39
CA TYR A 134 4.83 1.43 0.55
C TYR A 134 6.31 1.52 0.13
N TRP A 135 6.77 0.78 -0.89
CA TRP A 135 8.08 0.99 -1.53
C TRP A 135 8.04 2.09 -2.57
N LEU A 136 6.95 2.22 -3.33
CA LEU A 136 6.81 3.29 -4.33
C LEU A 136 6.56 4.68 -3.71
N GLN A 137 6.34 4.76 -2.40
CA GLN A 137 6.39 6.04 -1.70
C GLN A 137 7.85 6.38 -1.42
N PRO A 138 8.42 7.42 -2.07
CA PRO A 138 9.71 7.93 -1.67
C PRO A 138 9.65 8.23 -0.18
N ALA A 139 10.70 7.87 0.55
CA ALA A 139 10.82 8.30 1.93
C ALA A 139 10.81 9.82 1.96
N ALA A 140 9.64 10.42 2.18
CA ALA A 140 9.52 11.80 2.61
C ALA A 140 10.10 11.86 4.02
N GLY A 141 11.44 11.81 4.13
CA GLY A 141 12.09 11.58 5.42
C GLY A 141 13.58 11.24 5.41
N THR A 142 14.27 11.15 4.27
CA THR A 142 15.74 11.36 4.23
C THR A 142 16.13 12.36 3.17
N GLY A 143 15.23 13.30 2.88
CA GLY A 143 15.69 14.63 2.53
C GLY A 143 16.33 15.21 3.78
N LEU A 144 17.65 15.03 3.92
CA LEU A 144 18.49 16.21 4.08
C LEU A 144 17.89 17.23 3.12
N ARG A 145 17.07 18.14 3.66
CA ARG A 145 16.73 19.37 2.97
C ARG A 145 18.11 19.84 2.49
N PRO A 146 18.44 19.87 1.19
CA PRO A 146 19.62 20.60 0.79
C PRO A 146 19.38 21.95 1.42
N ALA A 147 20.25 22.33 2.37
CA ALA A 147 20.27 23.67 2.88
C ALA A 147 20.21 24.51 1.60
N GLY A 148 19.08 25.17 1.38
CA GLY A 148 18.87 25.93 0.15
C GLY A 148 20.11 26.80 -0.03
N PRO A 149 20.64 26.95 -1.25
CA PRO A 149 21.88 27.67 -1.44
C PRO A 149 21.76 29.03 -0.76
N ALA A 150 22.54 29.16 0.32
CA ALA A 150 22.87 30.32 1.13
C ALA A 150 21.76 31.38 1.37
N PRO A 151 21.34 31.63 2.63
CA PRO A 151 20.64 32.87 2.99
C PRO A 151 21.41 34.16 2.62
N LEU A 152 22.68 34.05 2.22
CA LEU A 152 23.51 35.16 1.74
C LEU A 152 23.09 35.69 0.36
N LEU A 153 22.55 34.85 -0.54
CA LEU A 153 22.16 35.33 -1.89
C LEU A 153 20.90 36.20 -1.84
N ASN A 154 19.93 35.82 -1.00
CA ASN A 154 18.73 36.62 -0.75
C ASN A 154 19.06 37.93 0.00
N ALA A 155 20.04 37.91 0.92
CA ALA A 155 20.50 39.11 1.62
C ALA A 155 21.24 40.11 0.70
N TRP A 156 21.91 39.62 -0.35
CA TRP A 156 22.55 40.47 -1.35
C TRP A 156 21.53 41.05 -2.35
N GLN A 157 20.59 40.25 -2.86
CA GLN A 157 19.51 40.74 -3.73
C GLN A 157 18.62 41.78 -3.05
N GLN A 158 18.33 41.63 -1.75
CA GLN A 158 17.59 42.65 -0.99
C GLN A 158 18.39 43.95 -0.76
N ARG A 159 19.73 43.89 -0.76
CA ARG A 159 20.58 45.08 -0.61
C ARG A 159 20.74 45.85 -1.92
N VAL A 160 20.78 45.16 -3.06
CA VAL A 160 20.97 45.79 -4.38
C VAL A 160 19.65 46.35 -4.94
N GLY A 161 18.50 45.77 -4.59
CA GLY A 161 17.18 46.22 -5.06
C GLY A 161 16.59 47.45 -4.37
N ARG A 162 17.29 48.09 -3.41
CA ARG A 162 16.80 49.26 -2.66
C ARG A 162 17.72 50.48 -2.78
N GLN A 163 18.22 50.79 -3.97
CA GLN A 163 18.65 52.17 -4.25
C GLN A 163 17.51 52.92 -4.96
N PRO A 164 16.83 53.86 -4.28
CA PRO A 164 15.95 54.79 -4.96
C PRO A 164 16.82 55.72 -5.82
N LEU A 165 16.63 55.66 -7.14
CA LEU A 165 17.09 56.68 -8.08
C LEU A 165 16.30 57.96 -7.82
N ALA A 166 16.67 58.68 -6.75
CA ALA A 166 16.13 59.97 -6.37
C ALA A 166 17.23 61.04 -6.45
N HIS A 167 18.05 61.03 -7.49
CA HIS A 167 18.90 62.16 -7.87
C HIS A 167 19.26 61.98 -9.34
N LEU A 168 18.50 62.61 -10.24
CA LEU A 168 18.89 63.07 -11.59
C LEU A 168 17.62 63.46 -12.36
N ALA A 169 17.05 64.61 -11.97
CA ALA A 169 16.17 65.40 -12.83
C ALA A 169 16.20 66.85 -12.30
N HIS A 170 17.29 67.54 -12.64
CA HIS A 170 17.32 68.99 -12.78
C HIS A 170 17.55 69.27 -14.27
#